data_AF-A0A1G8N6G3-F1
#
_entry.id   AF-A0A1G8N6G3-F1
#
_cell.length_a   1.000
_cell.length_b   1.000
_cell.length_c   1.000
_cell.angle_alpha   90.00
_cell.angle_beta   90.00
_cell.angle_gamma   90.00
#
_symmetry.space_group_name_H-M   'P 1'
#
loop_
_entity.id
_entity.type
_entity.pdbx_description
1 polymer ?
#
loop_
_entity_poly.entity_id
_entity_poly.type
_entity_poly.pdbx_seq_one_letter_code
_entity_poly.pdbx_strand_id
1 'polypeptide(L)' 'MNTTKLLLMILLPPMLSGCANLGVKPYERNLLAHPAMALEADAMDKAFDDHVYFSKEASSGGRSSAGGGCGCN' A
#
# COMPACT_ATOMS: atom_id res chain seq x y z
N MET A 1 -17.30 -41.94 8.01
CA MET A 1 -17.12 -40.51 8.36
C MET A 1 -18.42 -40.04 9.01
N ASN A 2 -18.36 -39.55 10.27
CA ASN A 2 -19.57 -39.24 11.03
C ASN A 2 -20.37 -38.11 10.35
N THR A 3 -21.70 -38.21 10.29
CA THR A 3 -22.58 -37.27 9.58
C THR A 3 -22.40 -35.83 10.06
N THR A 4 -22.10 -35.64 11.35
CA THR A 4 -21.79 -34.34 11.95
C THR A 4 -20.51 -33.71 11.39
N LYS A 5 -19.48 -34.52 11.09
CA LYS A 5 -18.22 -34.03 10.50
C LYS A 5 -18.41 -33.60 9.04
N LEU A 6 -19.28 -34.30 8.31
CA LEU A 6 -19.64 -33.94 6.94
C LEU A 6 -20.36 -32.58 6.89
N LEU A 7 -21.28 -32.35 7.84
CA LEU A 7 -21.99 -31.07 7.99
C LEU A 7 -21.04 -29.90 8.28
N LEU A 8 -20.04 -30.12 9.14
CA LEU A 8 -19.04 -29.11 9.48
C LEU A 8 -18.15 -28.73 8.29
N MET A 9 -17.75 -29.70 7.47
CA MET A 9 -16.93 -29.46 6.27
C MET A 9 -17.65 -28.62 5.21
N ILE A 10 -18.98 -28.72 5.12
CA ILE A 10 -19.78 -27.97 4.15
C ILE A 10 -20.02 -26.52 4.62
N LEU A 11 -20.14 -26.31 5.94
CA LEU A 11 -20.52 -25.00 6.50
C LEU A 11 -19.33 -24.05 6.71
N LEU A 12 -18.10 -24.56 6.81
CA LEU A 12 -16.89 -23.77 7.10
C LEU A 12 -16.42 -22.83 5.96
N PRO A 13 -16.42 -23.22 4.67
CA PRO A 13 -15.87 -22.41 3.57
C PRO A 13 -16.48 -21.01 3.39
N PRO A 14 -17.81 -20.79 3.50
CA PRO A 14 -18.38 -19.46 3.29
C PRO A 14 -17.99 -18.45 4.37
N MET A 15 -17.51 -18.89 5.54
CA MET A 15 -17.05 -17.97 6.59
C MET A 15 -15.66 -17.37 6.32
N LEU A 16 -14.91 -17.90 5.34
CA LEU A 16 -13.63 -17.35 4.89
C LEU A 16 -13.77 -16.37 3.71
N SER A 17 -15.00 -16.07 3.25
CA SER A 17 -15.19 -15.05 2.22
C SER A 17 -14.94 -13.65 2.78
N GLY A 18 -13.83 -13.03 2.38
CA GLY A 18 -13.55 -11.63 2.65
C GLY A 18 -14.31 -10.68 1.71
N CYS A 19 -14.29 -9.39 2.03
CA CYS A 19 -14.93 -8.31 1.27
C CYS A 19 -14.21 -7.94 -0.05
N ALA A 20 -13.69 -8.93 -0.79
CA ALA A 20 -12.88 -8.69 -1.99
C ALA A 20 -13.65 -8.02 -3.15
N ASN A 21 -14.98 -8.03 -3.11
CA ASN A 21 -15.85 -7.44 -4.14
C ASN A 21 -16.59 -6.16 -3.70
N LEU A 22 -16.26 -5.58 -2.54
CA LEU A 22 -16.85 -4.29 -2.10
C LEU A 22 -16.20 -3.06 -2.76
N GLY A 23 -15.22 -3.26 -3.64
CA GLY A 23 -14.48 -2.19 -4.29
C GLY A 23 -15.11 -1.71 -5.60
N VAL A 24 -14.71 -0.51 -6.01
CA VAL A 24 -14.96 0.00 -7.36
C VAL A 24 -14.20 -0.81 -8.41
N LYS A 25 -14.77 -0.95 -9.60
CA LYS A 25 -14.13 -1.67 -10.71
C LYS A 25 -12.83 -0.96 -11.09
N PRO A 26 -11.81 -1.67 -11.60
CA PRO A 26 -10.51 -1.07 -11.89
C PRO A 26 -10.57 0.20 -12.75
N TYR A 27 -11.48 0.25 -13.73
CA TYR A 27 -11.68 1.41 -14.61
C TYR A 27 -12.44 2.58 -13.97
N GLU A 28 -13.15 2.37 -12.86
CA GLU A 28 -13.83 3.42 -12.09
C GLU A 28 -12.83 4.23 -11.24
N ARG A 29 -11.62 3.69 -11.01
CA ARG A 29 -10.55 4.38 -10.27
C ARG A 29 -9.90 5.54 -11.04
N ASN A 30 -10.12 5.62 -12.36
CA ASN A 30 -9.62 6.73 -13.16
C ASN A 30 -10.18 8.09 -12.68
N LEU A 31 -11.38 8.12 -12.10
CA LEU A 31 -11.95 9.34 -11.52
C LEU A 31 -11.15 9.85 -10.30
N LEU A 32 -10.53 8.94 -9.56
CA LEU A 32 -9.74 9.23 -8.35
C LEU A 32 -8.25 9.47 -8.66
N ALA A 33 -7.79 9.12 -9.85
CA ALA A 33 -6.41 9.31 -10.30
C ALA A 33 -6.20 10.69 -10.96
N HIS A 34 -6.76 11.75 -10.37
CA HIS A 34 -6.58 13.09 -10.89
C HIS A 34 -5.13 13.56 -10.62
N PRO A 35 -4.44 14.24 -11.56
CA PRO A 35 -3.04 14.65 -11.36
C PRO A 35 -2.81 15.50 -10.11
N ALA A 36 -3.80 16.29 -9.69
CA ALA A 36 -3.76 17.08 -8.47
C ALA A 36 -3.73 16.24 -7.17
N MET A 37 -4.06 14.95 -7.24
CA MET A 37 -4.01 14.01 -6.11
C MET A 37 -2.78 13.09 -6.19
N ALA A 38 -1.85 13.34 -7.14
CA ALA A 38 -0.59 12.62 -7.18
C ALA A 38 0.16 12.86 -5.86
N LEU A 39 0.72 11.78 -5.29
CA LEU A 39 1.54 11.87 -4.07
C LEU A 39 2.74 12.81 -4.24
N GLU A 40 3.21 12.95 -5.47
CA GLU A 40 4.31 13.82 -5.87
C GLU A 40 3.83 14.57 -7.13
N ALA A 41 3.28 15.76 -6.94
CA ALA A 41 2.70 16.53 -8.03
C ALA A 41 3.76 17.27 -8.86
N ASP A 42 4.89 17.62 -8.25
CA ASP A 42 6.00 18.36 -8.87
C ASP A 42 7.35 17.73 -8.52
N ALA A 43 8.23 17.64 -9.51
CA ALA A 43 9.54 16.99 -9.37
C ALA A 43 10.55 17.84 -8.59
N MET A 44 10.45 19.16 -8.65
CA MET A 44 11.32 20.09 -7.92
C MET A 44 10.95 20.13 -6.44
N ASP A 45 9.65 20.20 -6.14
CA ASP A 45 9.18 20.14 -4.75
C ASP A 45 9.60 18.83 -4.09
N LYS A 46 9.41 17.71 -4.80
CA LYS A 46 9.90 16.40 -4.37
C LYS A 46 11.40 16.40 -4.07
N ALA A 47 12.21 16.90 -5.01
CA ALA A 47 13.66 16.92 -4.87
C ALA A 47 14.10 17.79 -3.68
N PHE A 48 13.40 18.90 -3.43
CA PHE A 48 13.65 19.76 -2.28
C PHE A 48 13.31 19.06 -0.96
N ASP A 49 12.14 18.42 -0.88
CA ASP A 49 11.71 17.68 0.31
C ASP A 49 12.65 16.50 0.60
N ASP A 50 13.06 15.76 -0.43
CA ASP A 50 14.04 14.67 -0.31
C ASP A 50 15.40 15.20 0.19
N HIS A 51 15.85 16.37 -0.30
CA HIS A 51 17.10 16.99 0.16
C HIS A 51 17.02 17.42 1.63
N VAL A 52 15.89 18.01 2.06
CA VAL A 52 15.67 18.40 3.46
C VAL A 52 15.58 17.16 4.36
N TYR A 53 14.83 16.15 3.94
CA TYR A 53 14.66 14.90 4.68
C TYR A 53 16.01 14.18 4.82
N PHE A 54 16.77 14.04 3.74
CA PHE A 54 18.11 13.46 3.80
C PHE A 54 19.04 14.27 4.70
N SER A 55 18.99 15.60 4.65
CA SER A 55 19.83 16.45 5.52
C SER A 55 19.53 16.28 7.01
N LYS A 56 18.30 15.90 7.37
CA LYS A 56 17.85 15.79 8.78
C LYS A 56 17.84 14.36 9.31
N GLU A 57 17.47 13.41 8.46
CA GLU A 57 17.05 12.05 8.84
C GLU A 57 17.79 10.97 8.04
N ALA A 58 18.91 11.37 7.42
CA ALA A 58 19.86 10.51 6.70
C ALA A 58 20.19 9.19 7.43
N SER A 59 20.40 9.27 8.75
CA SER A 59 20.81 8.14 9.58
C SER A 59 19.70 7.12 9.84
N SER A 60 18.42 7.53 9.76
CA SER A 60 17.25 6.64 9.94
C SER A 60 16.85 5.89 8.68
N GLY A 61 17.49 6.19 7.55
CA GLY A 61 17.14 5.62 6.26
C GLY A 61 16.16 6.49 5.47
N GLY A 62 16.38 6.52 4.16
CA GLY A 62 15.57 7.30 3.21
C GLY A 62 14.18 6.73 2.96
N ARG A 63 13.35 7.46 2.22
CA ARG A 63 11.99 7.04 1.82
C ARG A 63 11.96 5.92 0.76
N SER A 64 13.12 5.37 0.41
CA SER A 64 13.31 4.26 -0.53
C SER A 64 13.83 3.01 0.20
N SER A 65 13.43 1.83 -0.26
CA SER A 65 13.80 0.54 0.34
C SER A 65 15.31 0.21 0.27
N ALA A 66 16.11 1.08 -0.34
CA ALA A 66 17.57 1.01 -0.38
C ALA A 66 18.26 2.02 0.56
N GLY A 67 17.51 2.88 1.24
CA GLY A 67 18.08 3.88 2.14
C GLY A 67 18.19 3.32 3.56
N GLY A 68 19.31 2.66 3.87
CA GLY A 68 19.66 2.30 5.24
C GLY A 68 20.93 3.02 5.69
N GLY A 69 20.80 3.96 6.64
CA GLY A 69 21.89 4.36 7.53
C GLY A 69 22.86 5.47 7.07
N CYS A 70 23.47 6.10 8.08
CA CYS A 70 24.58 7.07 8.10
C CYS A 70 24.44 8.39 7.33
N GLY A 71 23.69 8.46 6.23
CA GLY A 71 23.56 9.70 5.46
C GLY A 71 24.66 9.99 4.45
N CYS A 72 25.39 8.97 4.01
CA CYS A 72 26.33 9.10 2.90
C CYS A 72 25.63 8.62 1.62
N ASN A 73 25.38 9.54 0.69
CA ASN A 73 24.90 9.23 -0.66
C ASN A 73 26.05 8.72 -1.53
#